data_AF-A0A5C4J6C3-F1
#
_entry.id   AF-A0A5C4J6C3-F1
#
_cell.length_a   1.000
_cell.length_b   1.000
_cell.length_c   1.000
_cell.angle_alpha   90.00
_cell.angle_beta   90.00
_cell.angle_gamma   90.00
#
_symmetry.space_group_name_H-M   'P 1'
#
loop_
_entity.id
_entity.type
_entity.pdbx_description
1 polymer ?
#
loop_
_entity_poly.entity_id
_entity_poly.type
_entity_poly.pdbx_seq_one_letter_code
_entity_poly.pdbx_strand_id
1 'polypeptide(L)'
;MKGKHGKDRFPLGPRMTGALFGLAFFGVVASTAHASVGSDSDSGSGSGSGDKAAAIAALPHKQKKPERAVPDASGDKARAKKSGAANARSEVIARARTWNPGTDDRVRYSQVRSHNGYRADCSGFVSMTLGLEKPGPNTQGLTSSRYTERISMDELKKGDLVMDAQGTNTTRHVVIFEKWANSGRTSYWAYEQRGRYGTDYRERDYGLDSGSQYKAYRPKNL
;
A
#
# COMPACT_ATOMS: atom_id res chain seq x y z
N MET A 1 3.06 -10.38 -73.01
CA MET A 1 1.72 -11.03 -72.99
C MET A 1 1.05 -10.72 -71.63
N LYS A 2 -0.24 -10.37 -71.52
CA LYS A 2 -1.45 -11.24 -71.36
C LYS A 2 -1.25 -12.35 -70.29
N GLY A 3 -2.09 -12.55 -69.26
CA GLY A 3 -3.36 -11.91 -68.78
C GLY A 3 -3.49 -11.97 -67.23
N LYS A 4 -4.45 -11.31 -66.54
CA LYS A 4 -5.90 -11.66 -66.31
C LYS A 4 -6.13 -13.01 -65.60
N HIS A 5 -7.05 -13.21 -64.63
CA HIS A 5 -7.94 -12.35 -63.80
C HIS A 5 -8.59 -13.17 -62.64
N GLY A 6 -9.39 -12.53 -61.75
CA GLY A 6 -10.15 -13.17 -60.63
C GLY A 6 -9.52 -12.88 -59.25
N LYS A 7 -10.15 -12.29 -58.22
CA LYS A 7 -11.54 -11.88 -57.87
C LYS A 7 -12.55 -12.99 -57.54
N ASP A 8 -12.82 -13.18 -56.25
CA ASP A 8 -14.12 -13.27 -55.55
C ASP A 8 -13.85 -13.35 -54.03
N ARG A 9 -14.82 -13.28 -53.10
CA ARG A 9 -15.87 -12.31 -52.75
C ARG A 9 -16.55 -12.86 -51.47
N PHE A 10 -16.45 -12.14 -50.35
CA PHE A 10 -17.40 -11.93 -49.22
C PHE A 10 -18.66 -12.81 -49.03
N PRO A 11 -19.34 -12.82 -47.84
CA PRO A 11 -18.92 -12.54 -46.44
C PRO A 11 -19.67 -13.40 -45.35
N LEU A 12 -19.73 -12.89 -44.10
CA LEU A 12 -20.76 -13.09 -43.05
C LEU A 12 -20.76 -14.35 -42.16
N GLY A 13 -20.98 -14.13 -40.84
CA GLY A 13 -21.48 -15.15 -39.90
C GLY A 13 -21.06 -15.03 -38.43
N PRO A 14 -21.52 -14.05 -37.64
CA PRO A 14 -21.39 -14.09 -36.18
C PRO A 14 -22.45 -15.01 -35.55
N ARG A 15 -22.07 -15.85 -34.58
CA ARG A 15 -23.01 -16.59 -33.72
C ARG A 15 -22.89 -16.12 -32.28
N MET A 16 -23.92 -15.42 -31.80
CA MET A 16 -24.17 -15.28 -30.36
C MET A 16 -24.97 -16.49 -29.87
N THR A 17 -24.58 -17.07 -28.74
CA THR A 17 -25.45 -17.90 -27.92
C THR A 17 -25.24 -17.46 -26.46
N GLY A 18 -26.24 -16.83 -25.86
CA GLY A 18 -26.20 -16.45 -24.45
C GLY A 18 -26.54 -17.64 -23.55
N ALA A 19 -26.00 -17.64 -22.33
CA ALA A 19 -26.38 -18.58 -21.27
C ALA A 19 -26.92 -17.79 -20.07
N LEU A 20 -28.21 -17.94 -19.76
CA LEU A 20 -28.75 -17.51 -18.47
C LEU A 20 -28.34 -18.54 -17.42
N PHE A 21 -27.66 -18.09 -16.36
CA PHE A 21 -27.54 -18.84 -15.12
C PHE A 21 -28.35 -18.15 -14.04
N GLY A 22 -29.53 -18.70 -13.75
CA GLY A 22 -30.24 -18.41 -12.51
C GLY A 22 -29.56 -19.10 -11.33
N LEU A 23 -29.62 -18.50 -10.15
CA LEU A 23 -29.03 -19.05 -8.93
C LEU A 23 -30.01 -18.84 -7.76
N ALA A 24 -30.38 -19.93 -7.08
CA ALA A 24 -31.44 -19.94 -6.08
C ALA A 24 -30.95 -19.56 -4.68
N PHE A 25 -31.86 -19.06 -3.84
CA PHE A 25 -31.58 -18.69 -2.45
C PHE A 25 -31.75 -19.87 -1.48
N PHE A 26 -30.68 -20.20 -0.76
CA PHE A 26 -30.65 -20.80 0.59
C PHE A 26 -29.30 -20.37 1.21
N GLY A 27 -29.15 -20.10 2.51
CA GLY A 27 -30.11 -20.00 3.62
C GLY A 27 -29.32 -19.95 4.93
N VAL A 28 -29.29 -18.80 5.62
CA VAL A 28 -28.41 -18.61 6.79
C VAL A 28 -29.14 -18.97 8.08
N VAL A 29 -28.57 -19.89 8.85
CA VAL A 29 -28.97 -20.19 10.24
C VAL A 29 -28.12 -19.34 11.18
N ALA A 30 -28.73 -18.66 12.13
CA ALA A 30 -28.04 -17.91 13.17
C ALA A 30 -27.82 -18.76 14.42
N SER A 31 -26.68 -18.56 15.09
CA SER A 31 -26.40 -19.10 16.42
C SER A 31 -25.99 -17.95 17.34
N THR A 32 -26.60 -17.85 18.52
CA THR A 32 -26.37 -16.76 19.47
C THR A 32 -25.15 -16.98 20.35
N ALA A 33 -24.67 -15.88 20.94
CA ALA A 33 -23.48 -15.84 21.81
C ALA A 33 -23.63 -16.66 23.09
N HIS A 34 -22.54 -16.79 23.86
CA HIS A 34 -22.49 -16.21 25.20
C HIS A 34 -21.04 -15.90 25.59
N ALA A 35 -20.85 -14.88 26.44
CA ALA A 35 -19.56 -14.50 27.04
C ALA A 35 -19.55 -14.86 28.53
N SER A 36 -18.36 -14.95 29.12
CA SER A 36 -18.16 -15.00 30.57
C SER A 36 -17.04 -14.05 30.99
N VAL A 37 -17.17 -13.46 32.18
CA VAL A 37 -16.23 -12.54 32.81
C VAL A 37 -16.17 -12.79 34.32
N GLY A 38 -15.00 -12.58 34.91
CA GLY A 38 -14.67 -12.61 36.34
C GLY A 38 -13.13 -12.60 36.48
N SER A 39 -12.48 -11.84 37.35
CA SER A 39 -12.67 -11.56 38.79
C SER A 39 -12.23 -12.71 39.70
N ASP A 40 -11.28 -12.57 40.64
CA ASP A 40 -10.35 -11.44 40.98
C ASP A 40 -8.92 -12.05 41.25
N SER A 41 -7.94 -11.63 42.09
CA SER A 41 -7.84 -10.61 43.16
C SER A 41 -6.40 -10.17 43.51
N ASP A 42 -6.32 -9.07 44.26
CA ASP A 42 -5.53 -8.77 45.48
C ASP A 42 -4.80 -9.96 46.20
N SER A 43 -3.71 -9.83 46.98
CA SER A 43 -2.89 -8.69 47.50
C SER A 43 -1.43 -9.13 47.79
N GLY A 44 -0.51 -8.19 48.09
CA GLY A 44 0.78 -8.52 48.75
C GLY A 44 1.75 -7.34 48.93
N SER A 45 2.07 -6.97 50.18
CA SER A 45 2.99 -5.86 50.53
C SER A 45 4.35 -6.35 51.03
N GLY A 46 5.41 -5.55 50.87
CA GLY A 46 6.76 -5.86 51.36
C GLY A 46 7.68 -4.64 51.35
N SER A 47 7.93 -4.06 52.52
CA SER A 47 8.86 -2.93 52.71
C SER A 47 10.21 -3.40 53.26
N GLY A 48 11.30 -2.71 52.87
CA GLY A 48 12.65 -2.99 53.36
C GLY A 48 13.57 -1.78 53.21
N SER A 49 13.92 -1.16 54.33
CA SER A 49 14.87 -0.03 54.39
C SER A 49 16.29 -0.52 54.68
N GLY A 50 17.32 0.25 54.28
CA GLY A 50 18.71 -0.15 54.44
C GLY A 50 19.74 0.87 53.95
N ASP A 51 19.81 2.04 54.60
CA ASP A 51 20.97 2.93 54.46
C ASP A 51 22.26 2.26 54.96
N LYS A 52 23.41 2.67 54.39
CA LYS A 52 24.61 3.21 55.06
C LYS A 52 25.69 3.52 54.01
N ALA A 53 26.48 4.57 54.24
CA ALA A 53 27.50 5.05 53.31
C ALA A 53 28.90 5.07 53.92
N ALA A 54 29.93 4.97 53.07
CA ALA A 54 31.33 5.33 53.38
C ALA A 54 32.06 5.76 52.10
N ALA A 55 32.89 6.80 52.18
CA ALA A 55 33.89 7.16 51.16
C ALA A 55 35.19 6.36 51.40
N ILE A 56 36.22 6.30 50.55
CA ILE A 56 36.97 7.31 49.76
C ILE A 56 37.64 6.57 48.55
N ALA A 57 38.38 7.14 47.59
CA ALA A 57 39.06 8.44 47.46
C ALA A 57 39.13 8.89 45.98
N ALA A 58 39.63 10.10 45.72
CA ALA A 58 39.82 10.66 44.37
C ALA A 58 41.31 10.90 44.05
N LEU A 59 41.67 10.88 42.76
CA LEU A 59 42.76 11.65 42.10
C LEU A 59 42.58 11.48 40.54
N PRO A 60 43.23 12.26 39.67
CA PRO A 60 42.46 13.09 38.74
C PRO A 60 42.46 12.63 37.28
N HIS A 61 41.38 12.97 36.58
CA HIS A 61 41.32 12.94 35.11
C HIS A 61 41.15 14.36 34.58
N LYS A 62 42.03 14.77 33.66
CA LYS A 62 42.07 16.12 33.08
C LYS A 62 40.76 16.41 32.35
N GLN A 63 39.93 17.31 32.88
CA GLN A 63 38.79 17.84 32.13
C GLN A 63 39.30 18.61 30.91
N LYS A 64 39.09 18.07 29.70
CA LYS A 64 39.15 18.91 28.50
C LYS A 64 38.00 19.91 28.56
N LYS A 65 38.34 21.19 28.42
CA LYS A 65 37.40 22.30 28.19
C LYS A 65 36.37 21.88 27.12
N PRO A 66 35.05 22.08 27.34
CA PRO A 66 34.06 21.83 26.31
C PRO A 66 34.25 22.84 25.19
N GLU A 67 34.91 22.39 24.12
CA GLU A 67 34.87 23.08 22.84
C GLU A 67 33.42 23.11 22.37
N ARG A 68 32.90 24.29 22.01
CA ARG A 68 31.49 24.48 21.69
C ARG A 68 31.19 23.79 20.36
N ALA A 69 30.80 22.52 20.44
CA ALA A 69 30.24 21.79 19.32
C ALA A 69 29.07 22.59 18.76
N VAL A 70 29.23 23.10 17.55
CA VAL A 70 28.10 23.62 16.77
C VAL A 70 27.17 22.43 16.48
N PRO A 71 25.88 22.49 16.84
CA PRO A 71 24.98 21.37 16.58
C PRO A 71 24.82 21.21 15.07
N ASP A 72 25.07 20.00 14.54
CA ASP A 72 24.79 19.69 13.14
C ASP A 72 23.27 19.59 12.93
N ALA A 73 22.66 20.75 12.74
CA ALA A 73 21.25 20.89 12.40
C ALA A 73 20.89 20.26 11.05
N SER A 74 21.86 19.83 10.23
CA SER A 74 21.62 19.06 9.01
C SER A 74 21.36 17.59 9.34
N GLY A 75 22.20 16.98 10.18
CA GLY A 75 22.03 15.62 10.70
C GLY A 75 20.68 15.43 11.40
N ASP A 76 20.32 16.32 12.32
CA ASP A 76 19.04 16.23 13.04
C ASP A 76 17.83 16.47 12.12
N LYS A 77 17.89 17.44 11.20
CA LYS A 77 16.80 17.65 10.23
C LYS A 77 16.66 16.47 9.26
N ALA A 78 17.76 15.87 8.81
CA ALA A 78 17.73 14.67 7.98
C ALA A 78 17.15 13.47 8.74
N ARG A 79 17.51 13.30 10.02
CA ARG A 79 16.98 12.25 10.91
C ARG A 79 15.49 12.44 11.19
N ALA A 80 15.06 13.67 11.52
CA ALA A 80 13.65 14.01 11.75
C ALA A 80 12.79 13.83 10.48
N LYS A 81 13.30 14.25 9.32
CA LYS A 81 12.64 13.99 8.02
C LYS A 81 12.54 12.49 7.76
N LYS A 82 13.60 11.71 8.04
CA LYS A 82 13.62 10.25 7.86
C LYS A 82 12.63 9.53 8.80
N SER A 83 12.45 9.97 10.04
CA SER A 83 11.43 9.41 10.95
C SER A 83 10.02 9.81 10.55
N GLY A 84 9.78 11.07 10.17
CA GLY A 84 8.48 11.51 9.63
C GLY A 84 8.08 10.72 8.39
N ALA A 85 9.02 10.55 7.46
CA ALA A 85 8.89 9.74 6.25
C ALA A 85 8.68 8.24 6.53
N ALA A 86 9.27 7.69 7.61
CA ALA A 86 9.01 6.31 8.04
C ALA A 86 7.60 6.14 8.64
N ASN A 87 7.11 7.16 9.35
CA ASN A 87 5.76 7.18 9.91
C ASN A 87 4.72 7.30 8.79
N ALA A 88 4.87 8.27 7.88
CA ALA A 88 3.96 8.48 6.75
C ALA A 88 3.85 7.22 5.85
N ARG A 89 4.98 6.60 5.50
CA ARG A 89 5.01 5.29 4.79
C ARG A 89 4.32 4.16 5.54
N SER A 90 4.31 4.20 6.87
CA SER A 90 3.62 3.20 7.69
C SER A 90 2.12 3.48 7.75
N GLU A 91 1.73 4.75 7.75
CA GLU A 91 0.32 5.17 7.70
C GLU A 91 -0.35 4.80 6.37
N VAL A 92 0.35 4.92 5.23
CA VAL A 92 -0.16 4.44 3.92
C VAL A 92 -0.58 2.97 3.99
N ILE A 93 0.25 2.12 4.61
CA ILE A 93 -0.03 0.69 4.77
C ILE A 93 -1.13 0.44 5.82
N ALA A 94 -1.16 1.21 6.90
CA ALA A 94 -2.26 1.14 7.88
C ALA A 94 -3.61 1.46 7.22
N ARG A 95 -3.68 2.55 6.44
CA ARG A 95 -4.87 2.92 5.65
C ARG A 95 -5.21 1.84 4.62
N ALA A 96 -4.22 1.28 3.91
CA ALA A 96 -4.43 0.18 2.94
C ALA A 96 -5.14 -1.03 3.56
N ARG A 97 -4.81 -1.37 4.82
CA ARG A 97 -5.43 -2.48 5.56
C ARG A 97 -6.87 -2.20 6.01
N THR A 98 -7.31 -0.94 6.11
CA THR A 98 -8.70 -0.60 6.49
C THR A 98 -9.76 -1.03 5.48
N TRP A 99 -9.36 -1.37 4.25
CA TRP A 99 -10.26 -1.88 3.20
C TRP A 99 -10.29 -3.43 3.17
N ASN A 100 -9.86 -4.06 4.27
CA ASN A 100 -9.85 -5.50 4.56
C ASN A 100 -9.27 -6.37 3.42
N PRO A 101 -8.03 -6.11 2.95
CA PRO A 101 -7.42 -6.87 1.86
C PRO A 101 -7.36 -8.37 2.18
N GLY A 102 -7.77 -9.20 1.24
CA GLY A 102 -7.74 -10.65 1.38
C GLY A 102 -8.97 -11.30 2.05
N THR A 103 -9.82 -10.55 2.74
CA THR A 103 -10.98 -11.11 3.49
C THR A 103 -12.27 -11.13 2.66
N ASP A 104 -13.38 -11.62 3.22
CA ASP A 104 -14.70 -11.47 2.61
C ASP A 104 -15.33 -10.08 2.80
N ASP A 105 -14.97 -9.38 3.88
CA ASP A 105 -15.30 -7.97 4.13
C ASP A 105 -14.47 -6.97 3.31
N ARG A 106 -13.69 -7.45 2.33
CA ARG A 106 -12.90 -6.60 1.44
C ARG A 106 -13.79 -5.63 0.66
N VAL A 107 -13.36 -4.38 0.54
CA VAL A 107 -14.05 -3.40 -0.33
C VAL A 107 -14.02 -3.91 -1.77
N ARG A 108 -15.20 -4.17 -2.33
CA ARG A 108 -15.36 -4.80 -3.65
C ARG A 108 -15.17 -3.78 -4.77
N TYR A 109 -14.44 -4.19 -5.82
CA TYR A 109 -14.05 -3.33 -6.92
C TYR A 109 -15.25 -2.80 -7.70
N SER A 110 -15.28 -1.50 -7.98
CA SER A 110 -16.27 -0.89 -8.85
C SER A 110 -15.77 0.41 -9.47
N GLN A 111 -16.04 0.55 -10.76
CA GLN A 111 -15.79 1.78 -11.54
C GLN A 111 -16.87 2.86 -11.31
N VAL A 112 -17.97 2.54 -10.60
CA VAL A 112 -19.13 3.42 -10.42
C VAL A 112 -19.59 3.59 -8.96
N ARG A 113 -18.98 2.87 -8.01
CA ARG A 113 -19.27 3.00 -6.57
C ARG A 113 -18.09 3.62 -5.83
N SER A 114 -18.39 4.23 -4.68
CA SER A 114 -17.41 4.79 -3.77
C SER A 114 -17.50 4.13 -2.39
N HIS A 115 -16.40 4.16 -1.65
CA HIS A 115 -16.29 3.74 -0.26
C HIS A 115 -15.66 4.89 0.55
N ASN A 116 -16.37 5.34 1.60
CA ASN A 116 -16.00 6.50 2.43
C ASN A 116 -15.70 7.80 1.64
N GLY A 117 -16.28 7.93 0.43
CA GLY A 117 -16.13 9.06 -0.49
C GLY A 117 -14.97 8.95 -1.50
N TYR A 118 -14.14 7.91 -1.43
CA TYR A 118 -13.16 7.58 -2.49
C TYR A 118 -13.75 6.55 -3.46
N ARG A 119 -13.33 6.57 -4.73
CA ARG A 119 -13.81 5.58 -5.72
C ARG A 119 -13.34 4.17 -5.35
N ALA A 120 -14.17 3.15 -5.57
CA ALA A 120 -13.84 1.75 -5.26
C ALA A 120 -12.99 1.07 -6.35
N ASP A 121 -12.05 1.80 -6.96
CA ASP A 121 -11.14 1.32 -8.01
C ASP A 121 -9.66 1.44 -7.59
N CYS A 122 -8.75 1.04 -8.48
CA CYS A 122 -7.31 1.00 -8.22
C CYS A 122 -6.73 2.36 -7.76
N SER A 123 -7.09 3.47 -8.39
CA SER A 123 -6.54 4.79 -8.06
C SER A 123 -7.37 5.55 -7.02
N GLY A 124 -8.65 5.22 -6.86
CA GLY A 124 -9.44 5.67 -5.71
C GLY A 124 -8.94 5.05 -4.39
N PHE A 125 -8.59 3.76 -4.39
CA PHE A 125 -7.92 3.11 -3.26
C PHE A 125 -6.59 3.77 -2.90
N VAL A 126 -5.72 4.01 -3.89
CA VAL A 126 -4.45 4.73 -3.66
C VAL A 126 -4.68 6.14 -3.11
N SER A 127 -5.67 6.86 -3.64
CA SER A 127 -6.03 8.20 -3.14
C SER A 127 -6.46 8.15 -1.67
N MET A 128 -7.18 7.11 -1.26
CA MET A 128 -7.51 6.84 0.14
C MET A 128 -6.26 6.54 0.98
N THR A 129 -5.36 5.66 0.53
CA THR A 129 -4.16 5.31 1.30
C THR A 129 -3.19 6.49 1.45
N LEU A 130 -3.13 7.37 0.46
CA LEU A 130 -2.32 8.59 0.50
C LEU A 130 -3.01 9.74 1.24
N GLY A 131 -4.31 9.64 1.54
CA GLY A 131 -5.07 10.70 2.22
C GLY A 131 -5.30 11.93 1.34
N LEU A 132 -5.50 11.73 0.03
CA LEU A 132 -5.76 12.83 -0.92
C LEU A 132 -7.19 13.38 -0.79
N GLU A 133 -7.44 14.52 -1.42
CA GLU A 133 -8.78 15.10 -1.56
C GLU A 133 -9.73 14.11 -2.25
N LYS A 134 -10.95 13.95 -1.72
CA LYS A 134 -11.98 13.05 -2.27
C LYS A 134 -12.59 13.63 -3.55
N PRO A 135 -12.91 12.82 -4.58
CA PRO A 135 -12.82 11.35 -4.64
C PRO A 135 -11.44 10.81 -5.08
N GLY A 136 -10.45 11.70 -5.25
CA GLY A 136 -9.10 11.41 -5.71
C GLY A 136 -8.94 11.42 -7.24
N PRO A 137 -7.71 11.65 -7.76
CA PRO A 137 -7.40 11.53 -9.17
C PRO A 137 -7.59 10.09 -9.72
N ASN A 138 -7.65 9.95 -11.05
CA ASN A 138 -7.51 8.65 -11.70
C ASN A 138 -6.02 8.26 -11.84
N THR A 139 -5.73 7.05 -12.32
CA THR A 139 -4.35 6.51 -12.43
C THR A 139 -3.40 7.38 -13.26
N GLN A 140 -3.90 8.08 -14.30
CA GLN A 140 -3.11 9.03 -15.09
C GLN A 140 -2.95 10.38 -14.36
N GLY A 141 -3.96 10.80 -13.60
CA GLY A 141 -3.83 11.96 -12.71
C GLY A 141 -2.78 11.75 -11.62
N LEU A 142 -2.65 10.54 -11.08
CA LEU A 142 -1.64 10.19 -10.08
C LEU A 142 -0.19 10.32 -10.61
N THR A 143 0.07 10.11 -11.90
CA THR A 143 1.42 10.30 -12.48
C THR A 143 1.82 11.77 -12.65
N SER A 144 0.93 12.73 -12.34
CA SER A 144 1.26 14.15 -12.41
C SER A 144 2.17 14.60 -11.26
N SER A 145 3.00 15.59 -11.55
CA SER A 145 3.96 16.18 -10.60
C SER A 145 3.33 16.89 -9.40
N ARG A 146 1.99 17.00 -9.33
CA ARG A 146 1.25 17.39 -8.11
C ARG A 146 1.28 16.28 -7.05
N TYR A 147 1.17 15.02 -7.45
CA TYR A 147 0.98 13.89 -6.51
C TYR A 147 2.20 12.99 -6.40
N THR A 148 2.95 12.77 -7.49
CA THR A 148 4.09 11.83 -7.49
C THR A 148 5.32 12.41 -8.19
N GLU A 149 6.46 11.76 -7.96
CA GLU A 149 7.68 11.84 -8.76
C GLU A 149 8.01 10.44 -9.32
N ARG A 150 8.73 10.38 -10.44
CA ARG A 150 9.13 9.14 -11.10
C ARG A 150 10.45 8.64 -10.50
N ILE A 151 10.53 7.36 -10.14
CA ILE A 151 11.72 6.71 -9.54
C ILE A 151 12.11 5.45 -10.33
N SER A 152 13.30 4.88 -10.11
CA SER A 152 13.61 3.55 -10.65
C SER A 152 12.87 2.44 -9.88
N MET A 153 12.83 1.21 -10.42
CA MET A 153 12.19 0.08 -9.72
C MET A 153 13.01 -0.34 -8.49
N ASP A 154 14.34 -0.33 -8.60
CA ASP A 154 15.27 -0.68 -7.51
C ASP A 154 15.29 0.35 -6.36
N GLU A 155 14.77 1.55 -6.58
CA GLU A 155 14.55 2.57 -5.54
C GLU A 155 13.33 2.31 -4.64
N LEU A 156 12.45 1.37 -4.98
CA LEU A 156 11.15 1.16 -4.31
C LEU A 156 11.27 0.95 -2.79
N LYS A 157 10.48 1.73 -2.05
CA LYS A 157 10.31 1.71 -0.60
C LYS A 157 8.83 1.55 -0.26
N LYS A 158 8.53 1.04 0.93
CA LYS A 158 7.16 0.89 1.47
C LYS A 158 6.33 2.16 1.21
N GLY A 159 5.16 2.04 0.59
CA GLY A 159 4.27 3.16 0.25
C GLY A 159 4.55 3.86 -1.09
N ASP A 160 5.66 3.55 -1.77
CA ASP A 160 5.85 3.93 -3.18
C ASP A 160 4.85 3.12 -4.06
N LEU A 161 4.52 3.66 -5.24
CA LEU A 161 3.52 3.10 -6.17
C LEU A 161 4.18 2.46 -7.39
N VAL A 162 3.52 1.46 -7.98
CA VAL A 162 3.84 0.95 -9.32
C VAL A 162 2.59 1.04 -10.19
N MET A 163 2.67 1.81 -11.29
CA MET A 163 1.51 2.25 -12.10
C MET A 163 1.67 1.94 -13.58
N ASP A 164 0.63 1.39 -14.21
CA ASP A 164 0.38 1.57 -15.63
C ASP A 164 -0.74 2.60 -15.83
N ALA A 165 -0.39 3.73 -16.42
CA ALA A 165 -1.28 4.85 -16.71
C ALA A 165 -1.83 4.85 -18.15
N GLN A 166 -1.49 3.84 -18.97
CA GLN A 166 -1.87 3.76 -20.39
C GLN A 166 -3.22 3.06 -20.61
N GLY A 167 -3.86 3.36 -21.74
CA GLY A 167 -5.17 2.80 -22.09
C GLY A 167 -6.34 3.48 -21.35
N THR A 168 -7.33 2.71 -20.91
CA THR A 168 -8.64 3.16 -20.39
C THR A 168 -8.77 3.05 -18.87
N ASN A 169 -9.91 3.47 -18.32
CA ASN A 169 -10.26 3.24 -16.91
C ASN A 169 -10.34 1.74 -16.51
N THR A 170 -10.47 0.82 -17.47
CA THR A 170 -10.51 -0.63 -17.24
C THR A 170 -9.19 -1.35 -17.48
N THR A 171 -8.22 -0.74 -18.18
CA THR A 171 -6.88 -1.32 -18.40
C THR A 171 -5.80 -0.73 -17.51
N ARG A 172 -5.93 0.56 -17.12
CA ARG A 172 -4.99 1.24 -16.21
C ARG A 172 -5.03 0.61 -14.83
N HIS A 173 -3.87 0.45 -14.20
CA HIS A 173 -3.76 -0.14 -12.87
C HIS A 173 -2.67 0.50 -12.03
N VAL A 174 -2.82 0.38 -10.71
CA VAL A 174 -1.82 0.79 -9.73
C VAL A 174 -1.84 -0.13 -8.53
N VAL A 175 -0.64 -0.46 -8.05
CA VAL A 175 -0.40 -1.20 -6.81
C VAL A 175 0.51 -0.40 -5.88
N ILE A 176 0.37 -0.62 -4.57
CA ILE A 176 1.17 0.03 -3.51
C ILE A 176 2.19 -0.98 -3.00
N PHE A 177 3.48 -0.69 -3.16
CA PHE A 177 4.57 -1.55 -2.72
C PHE A 177 4.67 -1.55 -1.17
N GLU A 178 4.69 -2.73 -0.52
CA GLU A 178 5.05 -2.83 0.91
C GLU A 178 6.53 -3.20 1.10
N LYS A 179 6.99 -4.25 0.42
CA LYS A 179 8.35 -4.81 0.55
C LYS A 179 8.70 -5.71 -0.63
N TRP A 180 9.99 -5.87 -0.93
CA TRP A 180 10.48 -6.99 -1.75
C TRP A 180 10.12 -8.33 -1.09
N ALA A 181 9.77 -9.33 -1.90
CA ALA A 181 9.46 -10.68 -1.42
C ALA A 181 10.71 -11.53 -1.26
N ASN A 182 11.75 -11.28 -2.08
CA ASN A 182 13.02 -11.99 -2.06
C ASN A 182 14.22 -11.01 -2.23
N SER A 183 15.42 -11.48 -1.89
CA SER A 183 16.67 -10.69 -1.95
C SER A 183 17.10 -10.33 -3.38
N GLY A 184 16.80 -11.18 -4.36
CA GLY A 184 17.03 -10.93 -5.79
C GLY A 184 16.07 -9.92 -6.41
N ARG A 185 15.08 -9.43 -5.65
CA ARG A 185 14.08 -8.43 -6.08
C ARG A 185 13.25 -8.82 -7.30
N THR A 186 13.14 -10.12 -7.59
CA THR A 186 12.34 -10.63 -8.72
C THR A 186 10.82 -10.55 -8.48
N SER A 187 10.40 -10.25 -7.24
CA SER A 187 9.01 -10.04 -6.87
C SER A 187 8.87 -9.23 -5.57
N TYR A 188 7.71 -8.62 -5.36
CA TYR A 188 7.39 -7.76 -4.21
C TYR A 188 5.95 -7.92 -3.72
N TRP A 189 5.73 -7.71 -2.42
CA TRP A 189 4.39 -7.69 -1.82
C TRP A 189 3.74 -6.33 -2.01
N ALA A 190 2.49 -6.32 -2.51
CA ALA A 190 1.75 -5.09 -2.77
C ALA A 190 0.27 -5.17 -2.36
N TYR A 191 -0.30 -4.01 -2.02
CA TYR A 191 -1.74 -3.81 -1.86
C TYR A 191 -2.33 -3.22 -3.14
N GLU A 192 -3.53 -3.64 -3.50
CA GLU A 192 -4.26 -3.06 -4.63
C GLU A 192 -5.78 -3.23 -4.49
N GLN A 193 -6.53 -2.53 -5.34
CA GLN A 193 -7.96 -2.67 -5.51
C GLN A 193 -8.20 -3.11 -6.95
N ARG A 194 -8.63 -4.37 -7.16
CA ARG A 194 -8.60 -5.03 -8.48
C ARG A 194 -9.92 -5.72 -8.86
N GLY A 195 -10.23 -5.67 -10.16
CA GLY A 195 -11.45 -6.23 -10.76
C GLY A 195 -11.68 -7.71 -10.42
N ARG A 196 -12.96 -8.13 -10.43
CA ARG A 196 -13.49 -9.43 -9.97
C ARG A 196 -13.36 -9.73 -8.47
N TYR A 197 -12.37 -9.17 -7.75
CA TYR A 197 -12.10 -9.56 -6.36
C TYR A 197 -12.44 -8.46 -5.35
N GLY A 198 -11.81 -7.27 -5.47
CA GLY A 198 -11.82 -6.22 -4.45
C GLY A 198 -10.42 -5.82 -4.00
N THR A 199 -10.32 -5.29 -2.78
CA THR A 199 -9.03 -5.04 -2.11
C THR A 199 -8.27 -6.34 -1.93
N ASP A 200 -6.96 -6.32 -2.14
CA ASP A 200 -6.12 -7.50 -2.05
C ASP A 200 -4.70 -7.16 -1.59
N TYR A 201 -4.01 -8.16 -1.02
CA TYR A 201 -2.60 -8.09 -0.67
C TYR A 201 -1.93 -9.37 -1.15
N ARG A 202 -1.05 -9.28 -2.16
CA ARG A 202 -0.34 -10.44 -2.73
C ARG A 202 0.89 -10.03 -3.52
N GLU A 203 1.78 -10.99 -3.72
CA GLU A 203 3.04 -10.85 -4.46
C GLU A 203 2.84 -10.43 -5.94
N ARG A 204 3.75 -9.60 -6.46
CA ARG A 204 3.77 -9.01 -7.80
C ARG A 204 5.17 -8.92 -8.40
N ASP A 205 5.15 -8.85 -9.72
CA ASP A 205 6.24 -8.75 -10.68
C ASP A 205 6.12 -7.47 -11.56
N TYR A 206 4.99 -6.74 -11.46
CA TYR A 206 4.70 -5.59 -12.33
C TYR A 206 5.84 -4.56 -12.34
N GLY A 207 6.30 -4.21 -13.55
CA GLY A 207 7.35 -3.22 -13.78
C GLY A 207 8.77 -3.76 -13.74
N LEU A 208 8.99 -5.03 -13.36
CA LEU A 208 10.32 -5.63 -13.29
C LEU A 208 10.84 -6.09 -14.65
N ASP A 209 9.96 -6.53 -15.55
CA ASP A 209 10.34 -6.97 -16.91
C ASP A 209 10.86 -5.82 -17.79
N SER A 210 11.89 -6.11 -18.57
CA SER A 210 12.40 -5.20 -19.60
C SER A 210 11.33 -4.91 -20.65
N GLY A 211 10.85 -3.67 -20.69
CA GLY A 211 9.76 -3.23 -21.57
C GLY A 211 8.38 -3.11 -20.89
N SER A 212 8.22 -3.54 -19.63
CA SER A 212 6.95 -3.45 -18.91
C SER A 212 6.38 -2.02 -18.90
N GLN A 213 5.07 -1.87 -19.15
CA GLN A 213 4.39 -0.56 -19.10
C GLN A 213 4.37 0.03 -17.68
N TYR A 214 4.34 -0.84 -16.66
CA TYR A 214 4.31 -0.46 -15.26
C TYR A 214 5.59 0.26 -14.81
N LYS A 215 5.42 1.47 -14.26
CA LYS A 215 6.48 2.37 -13.85
C LYS A 215 6.38 2.66 -12.34
N ALA A 216 7.50 2.69 -11.63
CA ALA A 216 7.55 3.08 -10.21
C ALA A 216 7.44 4.61 -10.01
N TYR A 217 6.74 5.03 -8.96
CA TYR A 217 6.52 6.41 -8.58
C TYR A 217 6.55 6.57 -7.06
N ARG A 218 7.09 7.69 -6.58
CA ARG A 218 7.08 8.07 -5.16
C ARG A 218 6.03 9.15 -4.92
N PRO A 219 5.02 8.92 -4.06
CA PRO A 219 4.11 9.97 -3.62
C PRO A 219 4.85 11.11 -2.91
N LYS A 220 4.45 12.35 -3.18
CA LYS A 220 5.12 13.57 -2.69
C LYS A 220 4.82 13.94 -1.23
N ASN A 221 3.95 13.19 -0.55
CA ASN A 221 3.57 13.38 0.85
C ASN A 221 4.17 12.30 1.79
N LEU A 222 5.37 11.78 1.46
CA LEU A 222 6.11 10.71 2.17
C LEU A 222 7.59 11.05 2.44
#